data_AF-A0A645EQC9-F1
#
_entry.id   AF-A0A645EQC9-F1
#
_cell.length_a   1.000
_cell.length_b   1.000
_cell.length_c   1.000
_cell.angle_alpha   90.00
_cell.angle_beta   90.00
_cell.angle_gamma   90.00
#
_symmetry.space_group_name_H-M   'P 1'
#
loop_
_entity.id
_entity.type
_entity.pdbx_description
1 polymer ?
#
loop_
_entity_poly.entity_id
_entity_poly.type
_entity_poly.pdbx_seq_one_letter_code
_entity_poly.pdbx_strand_id
1 'polypeptide(L)'
;MANYEKKGQGWPQMHDPLCIAYLADPTKVECEYAPVAVDIEEGPTYGQTVKLPSKEGEQIRIARSIDIPWFWSLVERALDHLD
;
A
#
# COMPACT_ATOMS: atom_id res chain seq x y z
N MET A 1 -11.05 -11.34 -15.55
CA MET A 1 -12.24 -10.74 -14.88
C MET A 1 -13.05 -11.73 -14.05
N ALA A 2 -13.28 -12.97 -14.51
CA ALA A 2 -14.24 -13.90 -13.89
C ALA A 2 -14.01 -14.34 -12.42
N ASN A 3 -12.82 -14.14 -11.82
CA ASN A 3 -12.51 -14.61 -10.46
C ASN A 3 -12.62 -13.53 -9.36
N TYR A 4 -12.45 -12.24 -9.67
CA TYR A 4 -12.47 -11.17 -8.66
C TYR A 4 -13.90 -10.70 -8.39
N GLU A 5 -14.73 -10.56 -9.42
CA GLU A 5 -16.16 -10.28 -9.26
C GLU A 5 -16.89 -11.38 -8.50
N LYS A 6 -16.59 -12.66 -8.78
CA LYS A 6 -17.16 -13.81 -8.05
C LYS A 6 -16.82 -13.83 -6.56
N LYS A 7 -15.71 -13.20 -6.15
CA LYS A 7 -15.28 -13.09 -4.75
C LYS A 7 -15.65 -11.74 -4.11
N GLY A 8 -16.36 -10.87 -4.83
CA GLY A 8 -16.67 -9.50 -4.37
C GLY A 8 -15.44 -8.61 -4.22
N GLN A 9 -14.32 -8.96 -4.86
CA GLN A 9 -13.02 -8.28 -4.73
C GLN A 9 -12.80 -7.19 -5.80
N GLY A 10 -13.78 -6.93 -6.66
CA GLY A 10 -13.73 -5.88 -7.67
C GLY A 10 -12.67 -6.14 -8.74
N TRP A 11 -11.69 -5.23 -8.84
CA TRP A 11 -10.62 -5.25 -9.84
C TRP A 11 -9.32 -5.83 -9.27
N PRO A 12 -8.46 -6.45 -10.11
CA PRO A 12 -7.13 -6.86 -9.66
C PRO A 12 -6.33 -5.68 -9.13
N GLN A 13 -5.60 -5.90 -8.04
CA GLN A 13 -4.80 -4.88 -7.37
C GLN A 13 -3.33 -4.97 -7.81
N MET A 14 -2.69 -3.83 -8.04
CA MET A 14 -1.24 -3.72 -8.22
C MET A 14 -0.64 -3.26 -6.90
N HIS A 15 0.07 -4.15 -6.20
CA HIS A 15 0.63 -3.87 -4.89
C HIS A 15 2.01 -3.20 -5.00
N ASP A 16 3.02 -3.95 -5.46
CA ASP A 16 4.42 -3.51 -5.44
C ASP A 16 4.69 -2.18 -6.20
N PRO A 17 4.06 -1.91 -7.36
CA PRO A 17 4.27 -0.65 -8.06
C PRO A 17 3.85 0.59 -7.27
N LEU A 18 2.97 0.46 -6.28
CA LEU A 18 2.59 1.57 -5.39
C LEU A 18 3.76 2.03 -4.51
N CYS A 19 4.69 1.13 -4.17
CA CYS A 19 5.91 1.49 -3.45
C CYS A 19 6.79 2.43 -4.29
N ILE A 20 6.95 2.11 -5.58
CA ILE A 20 7.70 2.97 -6.52
C ILE A 20 6.98 4.28 -6.77
N ALA A 21 5.64 4.26 -6.87
CA ALA A 21 4.86 5.48 -7.00
C ALA A 21 5.05 6.43 -5.81
N TYR A 22 5.08 5.90 -4.59
CA TYR A 22 5.41 6.69 -3.40
C TYR A 22 6.81 7.31 -3.47
N LEU A 23 7.82 6.57 -3.95
CA LEU A 23 9.17 7.11 -4.12
C LEU A 23 9.24 8.17 -5.23
N ALA A 24 8.46 8.00 -6.30
CA ALA A 24 8.41 8.93 -7.42
C ALA A 24 7.78 10.27 -7.02
N ASP A 25 6.69 10.25 -6.25
CA ASP A 25 6.09 11.45 -5.67
C ASP A 25 5.33 11.13 -4.36
N PRO A 26 5.95 11.40 -3.20
CA PRO A 26 5.30 11.18 -1.90
C PRO A 26 4.04 12.02 -1.68
N THR A 27 3.86 13.15 -2.39
CA THR A 27 2.71 14.04 -2.21
C THR A 27 1.41 13.45 -2.75
N LYS A 28 1.53 12.39 -3.56
CA LYS A 28 0.42 11.67 -4.18
C LYS A 28 -0.14 10.55 -3.32
N VAL A 29 0.50 10.27 -2.19
CA VAL A 29 0.11 9.21 -1.26
C VAL A 29 -0.26 9.83 0.07
N GLU A 30 -1.51 9.66 0.48
CA GLU A 30 -1.93 10.06 1.82
C GLU A 30 -1.42 9.04 2.83
N CYS A 31 -0.80 9.53 3.90
CA CYS A 31 -0.20 8.69 4.93
C CYS A 31 -0.69 9.04 6.33
N GLU A 32 -0.78 8.01 7.17
CA GLU A 32 -0.95 8.11 8.62
C GLU A 32 0.39 7.75 9.29
N TYR A 33 0.70 8.38 10.43
CA TYR A 33 1.83 7.97 11.26
C TYR A 33 1.34 7.23 12.49
N ALA A 34 1.90 6.04 12.72
CA ALA A 34 1.65 5.25 13.91
C ALA A 34 2.85 4.32 14.17
N PRO A 35 3.08 3.91 15.43
CA PRO A 35 3.96 2.79 15.69
C PRO A 35 3.29 1.49 15.23
N VAL A 36 4.11 0.57 14.72
CA VAL A 36 3.65 -0.76 14.31
C VAL A 36 4.51 -1.85 14.94
N ALA A 37 3.90 -3.01 15.10
CA ALA A 37 4.61 -4.24 15.45
C ALA A 37 4.17 -5.37 14.51
N VAL A 38 4.96 -6.42 14.46
CA VAL A 38 4.57 -7.70 13.82
C VAL A 38 4.26 -8.67 14.94
N ASP A 39 3.09 -9.30 14.88
CA ASP A 39 2.76 -10.40 15.78
C ASP A 39 3.61 -11.62 15.43
N ILE A 40 4.43 -12.07 16.38
CA ILE A 40 5.33 -13.23 16.23
C ILE A 40 4.95 -14.38 17.15
N GLU A 41 3.86 -14.24 17.91
CA GLU A 41 3.36 -15.31 18.76
C GLU A 41 2.66 -16.38 17.91
N GLU A 42 2.85 -17.65 18.26
CA GLU A 42 2.17 -18.74 17.56
C GLU A 42 0.65 -18.61 17.73
N GLY A 43 -0.07 -18.52 16.61
CA GLY A 43 -1.51 -18.33 16.64
C GLY A 43 -2.11 -17.88 15.31
N PRO A 44 -3.43 -17.60 15.29
CA PRO A 44 -4.15 -17.20 14.07
C PRO A 44 -3.72 -15.83 13.52
N THR A 45 -3.02 -15.02 14.32
CA THR A 45 -2.55 -13.67 13.99
C THR A 45 -1.05 -13.62 13.70
N TYR A 46 -0.34 -14.77 13.74
CA TYR A 46 1.08 -14.83 13.43
C TYR A 46 1.40 -14.18 12.07
N GLY A 47 2.35 -13.25 12.06
CA GLY A 47 2.77 -12.47 10.89
C GLY A 47 1.92 -11.22 10.61
N GLN A 48 0.87 -10.96 11.40
CA GLN A 48 0.05 -9.76 11.22
C GLN A 48 0.84 -8.49 11.59
N THR A 49 0.82 -7.49 10.71
CA THR A 49 1.29 -6.14 11.05
C THR A 49 0.18 -5.38 11.77
N VAL A 50 0.42 -4.98 13.01
CA VAL A 50 -0.57 -4.34 13.88
C VAL A 50 -0.19 -2.89 14.17
N LYS A 51 -1.17 -1.98 14.10
CA LYS A 51 -1.02 -0.60 14.57
C LYS A 51 -1.12 -0.57 16.09
N LEU A 52 -0.15 0.04 16.75
CA LEU A 52 -0.15 0.15 18.22
C LEU A 52 -0.93 1.39 18.69
N PRO A 53 -1.67 1.31 19.82
CA PRO A 53 -2.55 2.40 20.28
C PRO A 53 -1.82 3.60 20.93
N SER A 54 -0.50 3.52 21.11
CA SER A 54 0.30 4.52 21.83
C SER A 54 1.08 5.42 20.88
N LYS A 55 1.38 6.67 21.26
CA LYS A 55 2.36 7.53 20.57
C LYS A 55 3.80 7.24 20.99
N GLU A 56 4.00 6.39 21.99
CA GLU A 56 5.29 5.90 22.41
C GLU A 56 5.75 4.79 21.45
N GLY A 57 6.98 4.93 20.95
CA GLY A 57 7.53 4.09 19.89
C GLY A 57 7.82 4.88 18.62
N GLU A 58 8.69 4.30 17.79
CA GLU A 58 9.06 4.88 16.50
C GLU A 58 7.83 4.99 15.59
N GLN A 59 7.56 6.20 15.11
CA GLN A 59 6.44 6.46 14.21
C GLN A 59 6.84 6.09 12.79
N ILE A 60 6.17 5.09 12.22
CA ILE A 60 6.35 4.76 10.82
C ILE A 60 5.23 5.37 9.97
N ARG A 61 5.51 5.54 8.68
CA ARG A 61 4.58 6.10 7.71
C ARG A 61 3.77 4.98 7.06
N ILE A 62 2.45 5.03 7.17
CA ILE A 62 1.52 4.01 6.66
C ILE A 62 0.68 4.62 5.54
N ALA A 63 0.77 4.09 4.33
CA ALA A 63 -0.04 4.52 3.19
C ALA A 63 -1.53 4.22 3.43
N ARG A 64 -2.39 5.20 3.14
CA ARG A 64 -3.85 5.13 3.30
C ARG A 64 -4.59 5.17 1.98
N SER A 65 -4.15 6.05 1.09
CA SER A 65 -4.72 6.22 -0.24
C SER A 65 -3.66 6.77 -1.20
N ILE A 66 -3.95 6.71 -2.50
CA ILE A 66 -3.12 7.29 -3.56
C ILE A 66 -4.02 8.02 -4.55
N ASP A 67 -3.49 9.06 -5.19
CA ASP A 67 -4.06 9.66 -6.39
C ASP A 67 -4.06 8.62 -7.54
N ILE A 68 -5.18 7.90 -7.69
CA ILE A 68 -5.32 6.80 -8.66
C ILE A 68 -5.13 7.27 -10.11
N PRO A 69 -5.77 8.37 -10.58
CA PRO A 69 -5.52 8.89 -11.93
C PRO A 69 -4.05 9.20 -12.18
N TRP A 70 -3.37 9.84 -11.22
CA TRP A 70 -1.95 10.12 -11.34
C TRP A 70 -1.10 8.84 -11.40
N PHE A 71 -1.39 7.86 -10.56
CA PHE A 71 -0.67 6.57 -10.56
C PHE A 71 -0.70 5.92 -11.95
N TRP A 72 -1.86 5.89 -12.61
CA TRP A 72 -1.96 5.33 -13.96
C TRP A 72 -1.21 6.15 -15.00
N SER A 73 -1.25 7.49 -14.90
CA SER A 73 -0.42 8.34 -15.79
C SER A 73 1.08 8.10 -15.61
N LEU A 74 1.53 7.77 -14.39
CA LEU A 74 2.92 7.41 -14.11
C LEU A 74 3.30 6.09 -14.77
N VAL A 75 2.42 5.08 -14.68
CA VAL A 75 2.62 3.77 -15.31
C VAL A 75 2.67 3.89 -16.82
N GLU A 76 1.72 4.59 -17.44
CA GLU A 76 1.69 4.84 -18.89
C GLU A 76 2.98 5.52 -19.35
N ARG A 77 3.36 6.63 -18.68
CA ARG A 77 4.61 7.32 -18.99
C ARG A 77 5.84 6.43 -18.84
N ALA A 78 5.88 5.56 -17.82
CA ALA A 78 7.00 4.65 -17.64
C ALA A 78 7.10 3.63 -18.79
N LEU A 79 5.97 3.08 -19.22
CA LEU A 79 5.90 2.15 -20.36
C LEU A 79 6.33 2.81 -21.67
N ASP A 80 5.92 4.07 -21.90
CA ASP A 80 6.32 4.86 -23.08
C ASP A 80 7.83 5.14 -23.15
N HIS A 81 8.58 4.94 -22.07
CA HIS A 81 10.03 5.17 -21.97
C HIS A 81 10.83 3.86 -21.85
N LEU A 82 10.22 2.70 -22.11
CA LEU A 82 10.91 1.40 -22.13
C LEU A 82 11.50 1.03 -23.51
N ASP A 83 11.42 1.95 -24.48
CA ASP A 83 12.00 1.82 -25.82
C ASP A 83 13.47 2.27 -25.90
#